data_AF-A0AAC9I6K3-F1
#
_entry.id   AF-A0AAC9I6K3-F1
#
_cell.length_a   1.000
_cell.length_b   1.000
_cell.length_c   1.000
_cell.angle_alpha   90.00
_cell.angle_beta   90.00
_cell.angle_gamma   90.00
#
_symmetry.space_group_name_H-M   'P 1'
#
loop_
_entity.id
_entity.type
_entity.pdbx_description
1 polymer ?
#
loop_
_entity_poly.entity_id
_entity_poly.type
_entity_poly.pdbx_seq_one_letter_code
_entity_poly.pdbx_strand_id
1 'polypeptide(L)'
;MEINADEKIKIKSLFYKAELLKDDVRSGSFVGQLDNETFEELKKLIIQSRLTTHNINDKELCCDGAIKTIITYHNGKRNYVKTMFEPMILGKLIHFLYEIDTKVNLEKTNMKFKFEQ
;
A
#
# COMPACT_ATOMS: atom_id res chain seq x y z
N MET A 1 -3.62 -1.01 -3.41
CA MET A 1 -3.37 0.44 -3.38
C MET A 1 -2.29 0.72 -4.40
N GLU A 2 -2.34 1.87 -5.06
CA GLU A 2 -1.31 2.36 -5.99
C GLU A 2 -1.09 3.85 -5.72
N ILE A 3 0.17 4.27 -5.68
CA ILE A 3 0.57 5.69 -5.62
C ILE A 3 1.53 5.92 -6.78
N ASN A 4 1.26 6.91 -7.62
CA ASN A 4 2.07 7.20 -8.81
C ASN A 4 2.99 8.42 -8.59
N ALA A 5 3.84 8.71 -9.59
CA ALA A 5 4.77 9.84 -9.56
C ALA A 5 4.06 11.21 -9.64
N ASP A 6 2.79 11.26 -10.03
CA ASP A 6 1.95 12.46 -10.03
C ASP A 6 1.23 12.66 -8.68
N GLU A 7 1.70 11.98 -7.62
CA GLU A 7 1.17 12.07 -6.25
C GLU A 7 -0.28 11.57 -6.12
N LYS A 8 -0.82 10.91 -7.16
CA LYS A 8 -2.17 10.37 -7.14
C LYS A 8 -2.19 9.02 -6.46
N ILE A 9 -3.15 8.85 -5.55
CA ILE A 9 -3.41 7.60 -4.86
C ILE A 9 -4.71 6.97 -5.35
N LYS A 10 -4.68 5.65 -5.51
CA LYS A 10 -5.85 4.81 -5.78
C LYS A 10 -5.92 3.70 -4.75
N ILE A 11 -7.08 3.56 -4.11
CA ILE A 11 -7.34 2.51 -3.12
C ILE A 11 -8.57 1.73 -3.56
N LYS A 12 -8.50 0.41 -3.41
CA LYS A 12 -9.68 -0.46 -3.46
C LYS A 12 -9.71 -1.22 -2.15
N SER A 13 -10.83 -1.12 -1.45
CA SER A 13 -11.03 -1.77 -0.16
C SER A 13 -12.33 -2.57 -0.17
N LEU A 14 -12.35 -3.63 0.63
CA LEU A 14 -13.50 -4.50 0.82
C LEU A 14 -13.61 -4.82 2.30
N PHE A 15 -14.70 -4.36 2.90
CA PHE A 15 -15.01 -4.52 4.31
C PHE A 15 -16.36 -5.22 4.46
N TYR A 16 -16.50 -5.99 5.53
CA TYR A 16 -17.71 -6.72 5.87
C TYR A 16 -18.17 -6.29 7.26
N LYS A 17 -19.47 -6.08 7.43
CA LYS A 17 -20.13 -5.87 8.74
C LYS A 17 -20.41 -7.21 9.43
N ALA A 18 -20.65 -8.25 8.64
CA ALA A 18 -20.84 -9.64 9.06
C ALA A 18 -20.44 -10.57 7.90
N GLU A 19 -20.37 -11.88 8.15
CA GLU A 19 -19.81 -12.92 7.26
C GLU A 19 -20.25 -12.83 5.78
N LEU A 20 -21.45 -12.31 5.49
CA LEU A 20 -21.98 -12.12 4.14
C LEU A 20 -22.51 -10.69 3.89
N LEU A 21 -22.37 -9.78 4.85
CA LEU A 21 -22.90 -8.42 4.74
C LEU A 21 -21.77 -7.44 4.45
N LYS A 22 -21.60 -7.10 3.17
CA LYS A 22 -20.61 -6.10 2.73
C LYS A 22 -20.94 -4.73 3.34
N ASP A 23 -19.90 -4.06 3.83
CA ASP A 23 -20.01 -2.67 4.24
C ASP A 23 -19.87 -1.75 3.02
N ASP A 24 -20.98 -1.38 2.40
CA ASP A 24 -20.95 -0.52 1.22
C ASP A 24 -20.46 0.90 1.50
N VAL A 25 -20.48 1.37 2.74
CA VAL A 25 -19.95 2.69 3.08
C VAL A 25 -18.43 2.67 2.98
N ARG A 26 -17.80 1.71 3.68
CA ARG A 26 -16.33 1.59 3.77
C ARG A 26 -15.70 0.89 2.56
N SER A 27 -16.47 0.09 1.82
CA SER A 27 -15.98 -0.63 0.65
C SER A 27 -16.12 0.19 -0.63
N GLY A 28 -15.17 0.01 -1.55
CA GLY A 28 -15.24 0.60 -2.87
C GLY A 28 -13.88 0.94 -3.45
N SER A 29 -13.92 1.80 -4.45
CA SER A 29 -12.77 2.45 -5.05
C SER A 29 -12.67 3.88 -4.53
N PHE A 30 -11.47 4.33 -4.22
CA PHE A 30 -11.20 5.67 -3.71
C PHE A 30 -10.00 6.26 -4.44
N VAL A 31 -10.05 7.57 -4.67
CA VAL A 31 -8.96 8.36 -5.24
C VAL A 31 -8.62 9.51 -4.32
N GLY A 32 -7.39 9.97 -4.40
CA GLY A 32 -6.94 11.18 -3.73
C GLY A 32 -5.65 11.67 -4.33
N GLN A 33 -5.11 12.73 -3.73
CA GLN A 33 -3.82 13.29 -4.09
C GLN A 33 -3.05 13.57 -2.80
N LEU A 34 -1.83 13.05 -2.71
CA LEU A 34 -0.94 13.36 -1.61
C LEU A 34 -0.53 14.82 -1.74
N ASP A 35 -0.46 15.54 -0.62
CA ASP A 35 0.27 16.80 -0.61
C ASP A 35 1.79 16.55 -0.69
N ASN A 36 2.54 17.60 -1.00
CA ASN A 36 3.98 17.52 -1.18
C ASN A 36 4.69 16.99 0.08
N GLU A 37 4.25 17.38 1.28
CA GLU A 37 4.86 16.94 2.53
C GLU A 37 4.70 15.43 2.73
N THR A 38 3.48 14.91 2.56
CA THR A 38 3.13 13.50 2.64
C THR A 38 3.84 12.68 1.58
N PHE A 39 3.98 13.21 0.36
CA PHE A 39 4.71 12.56 -0.72
C PHE A 39 6.22 12.48 -0.45
N GLU A 40 6.82 13.54 0.10
CA GLU A 40 8.21 13.53 0.54
C GLU A 40 8.45 12.55 1.70
N GLU A 41 7.51 12.46 2.65
CA GLU A 41 7.56 11.46 3.73
C GLU A 41 7.56 10.03 3.17
N LEU A 42 6.64 9.74 2.24
CA LEU A 42 6.58 8.44 1.55
C LEU A 42 7.91 8.10 0.86
N LYS A 43 8.50 9.05 0.11
CA LYS A 43 9.79 8.84 -0.57
C LYS A 43 10.90 8.51 0.42
N LYS A 44 10.98 9.23 1.54
CA LYS A 44 11.97 8.97 2.60
C LYS A 44 11.79 7.57 3.18
N LEU A 45 10.55 7.15 3.46
CA LEU A 45 10.25 5.82 4.00
C LEU A 45 10.60 4.70 3.01
N ILE A 46 10.33 4.89 1.71
CA ILE A 46 10.74 3.94 0.66
C ILE A 46 12.27 3.80 0.64
N ILE A 47 13.02 4.90 0.70
CA ILE A 47 14.49 4.86 0.72
C ILE A 47 15.01 4.16 1.98
N GLN A 48 14.47 4.52 3.16
CA GLN A 48 14.87 3.95 4.45
C GLN A 48 14.58 2.45 4.55
N SER A 49 13.50 2.00 3.93
CA SER A 49 13.08 0.59 3.93
C SER A 49 14.04 -0.33 3.16
N ARG A 50 14.94 0.23 2.34
CA ARG A 50 15.86 -0.51 1.46
C ARG A 50 15.17 -1.51 0.51
N LEU A 51 13.88 -1.30 0.23
CA LEU A 51 13.07 -2.13 -0.67
C LEU A 51 13.67 -2.29 -2.07
N THR A 52 14.41 -1.29 -2.55
CA THR A 52 14.98 -1.27 -3.90
C THR A 52 16.38 -1.87 -3.97
N THR A 53 16.99 -2.21 -2.83
CA THR A 53 18.40 -2.65 -2.75
C THR A 53 18.57 -3.99 -2.04
N HIS A 54 17.60 -4.44 -1.25
CA HIS A 54 17.69 -5.66 -0.47
C HIS A 54 16.64 -6.68 -0.91
N ASN A 55 17.06 -7.94 -1.09
CA ASN A 55 16.15 -9.03 -1.40
C ASN A 55 15.47 -9.49 -0.10
N ILE A 56 14.37 -8.84 0.27
CA ILE A 56 13.64 -9.07 1.53
C ILE A 56 12.74 -10.32 1.45
N ASN A 57 12.78 -11.04 0.33
CA ASN A 57 11.86 -12.13 -0.02
C ASN A 57 12.00 -13.42 0.82
N ASP A 58 12.90 -13.45 1.81
CA ASP A 58 13.25 -14.69 2.54
C ASP A 58 12.79 -14.74 4.01
N LYS A 59 11.93 -13.82 4.46
CA LYS A 59 11.40 -13.86 5.84
C LYS A 59 9.98 -14.41 5.89
N GLU A 60 9.95 -15.72 6.17
CA GLU A 60 8.88 -16.51 6.78
C GLU A 60 7.49 -16.30 6.17
N LEU A 61 7.28 -16.94 5.01
CA LEU A 61 5.96 -17.39 4.55
C LEU A 61 5.49 -18.60 5.41
N CYS A 62 5.58 -18.49 6.73
CA CYS A 62 5.07 -19.49 7.64
C CYS A 62 3.87 -18.91 8.40
N CYS A 63 2.99 -19.78 8.87
CA CYS A 63 1.74 -19.43 9.58
C CYS A 63 0.63 -18.84 8.68
N ASP A 64 -0.62 -18.89 9.14
CA ASP A 64 -1.83 -18.41 8.44
C ASP A 64 -1.93 -16.86 8.43
N GLY A 65 -0.83 -16.18 8.13
CA GLY A 65 -0.74 -14.72 8.06
C GLY A 65 -1.17 -14.16 6.69
N ALA A 66 -1.75 -12.96 6.69
CA ALA A 66 -2.06 -12.26 5.44
C ALA A 66 -0.77 -11.78 4.76
N ILE A 67 -0.56 -12.17 3.49
CA ILE A 67 0.60 -11.73 2.72
C ILE A 67 0.46 -10.26 2.36
N LYS A 68 1.42 -9.45 2.80
CA LYS A 68 1.64 -8.07 2.35
C LYS A 68 2.57 -8.09 1.15
N THR A 69 2.11 -7.54 0.03
CA THR A 69 2.90 -7.39 -1.20
C THR A 69 3.14 -5.91 -1.45
N ILE A 70 4.41 -5.52 -1.53
CA ILE A 70 4.84 -4.18 -1.95
C ILE A 70 5.57 -4.31 -3.28
N ILE A 71 5.10 -3.55 -4.26
CA ILE A 71 5.67 -3.48 -5.61
C ILE A 71 6.20 -2.07 -5.79
N THR A 72 7.49 -1.95 -6.14
CA THR A 72 8.09 -0.65 -6.44
C THR A 72 8.60 -0.60 -7.86
N TYR A 73 8.31 0.52 -8.53
CA TYR A 73 8.76 0.84 -9.88
C TYR A 73 9.77 1.98 -9.79
N HIS A 74 11.03 1.72 -10.10
CA HIS A 74 12.08 2.74 -10.06
C HIS A 74 13.15 2.46 -11.12
N ASN A 75 13.53 3.49 -11.88
CA ASN A 75 14.53 3.40 -12.97
C ASN A 75 14.24 2.26 -13.97
N GLY A 76 12.97 2.07 -14.33
CA GLY A 76 12.54 0.98 -15.23
C GLY A 76 12.66 -0.43 -14.62
N LYS A 77 13.07 -0.55 -13.36
CA LYS A 77 13.13 -1.83 -12.63
C LYS A 77 11.91 -1.99 -11.74
N ARG A 78 11.43 -3.24 -11.70
CA ARG A 78 10.28 -3.71 -10.94
C ARG A 78 10.82 -4.54 -9.78
N ASN A 79 10.63 -4.10 -8.53
CA ASN A 79 11.07 -4.82 -7.35
C ASN A 79 9.86 -5.31 -6.54
N TYR A 80 9.99 -6.53 -6.01
CA TYR A 80 8.97 -7.22 -5.25
C TYR A 80 9.43 -7.49 -3.84
N VAL A 81 8.56 -7.16 -2.89
CA VAL A 81 8.64 -7.69 -1.54
C VAL A 81 7.32 -8.30 -1.16
N LYS A 82 7.36 -9.59 -0.82
CA LYS A 82 6.23 -10.35 -0.30
C LYS A 82 6.58 -10.87 1.09
N THR A 83 5.77 -10.56 2.08
CA THR A 83 6.00 -11.01 3.46
C THR A 83 4.68 -11.10 4.22
N MET A 84 4.54 -12.09 5.10
CA MET A 84 3.41 -12.16 6.04
C MET A 84 3.69 -11.32 7.29
N PHE A 85 4.94 -11.29 7.75
CA PHE A 85 5.39 -10.57 8.93
C PHE A 85 6.52 -9.61 8.60
N GLU A 86 6.23 -8.31 8.70
CA GLU A 86 7.16 -7.28 8.29
C GLU A 86 8.45 -7.28 9.13
N PRO A 87 9.63 -7.33 8.49
CA PRO A 87 10.86 -6.99 9.19
C PRO A 87 10.76 -5.54 9.68
N MET A 88 11.39 -5.25 10.82
CA MET A 88 11.35 -3.94 11.47
C MET A 88 11.70 -2.77 10.52
N ILE A 89 12.56 -3.01 9.52
CA ILE A 89 12.94 -2.03 8.50
C ILE A 89 11.78 -1.61 7.58
N LEU A 90 10.75 -2.46 7.40
CA LEU A 90 9.54 -2.16 6.64
C LEU A 90 8.39 -1.62 7.48
N GLY A 91 8.45 -1.79 8.80
CA GLY A 91 7.35 -1.44 9.70
C GLY A 91 6.86 0.00 9.53
N LYS A 92 7.77 0.97 9.47
CA LYS A 92 7.40 2.39 9.31
C LYS A 92 6.70 2.68 7.98
N LEU A 93 7.18 2.10 6.88
CA LEU A 93 6.56 2.28 5.57
C LEU A 93 5.17 1.65 5.53
N ILE A 94 5.04 0.42 6.02
CA ILE A 94 3.75 -0.29 6.04
C ILE A 94 2.75 0.47 6.93
N HIS A 95 3.18 0.92 8.11
CA HIS A 95 2.34 1.70 9.00
C HIS A 95 1.88 3.01 8.35
N PHE A 96 2.79 3.76 7.72
CA PHE A 96 2.44 4.96 6.95
C PHE A 96 1.40 4.68 5.86
N LEU A 97 1.55 3.57 5.13
CA LEU A 97 0.58 3.18 4.09
C LEU A 97 -0.78 2.79 4.67
N TYR A 98 -0.83 2.22 5.89
CA TYR A 98 -2.09 1.93 6.57
C TYR A 98 -2.81 3.19 7.06
N GLU A 99 -2.07 4.22 7.46
CA GLU A 99 -2.62 5.49 7.97
C GLU A 99 -2.81 6.55 6.87
N ILE A 100 -2.59 6.20 5.60
CA ILE A 100 -2.62 7.17 4.50
C ILE A 100 -3.99 7.83 4.34
N ASP A 101 -5.07 7.17 4.75
CA ASP A 101 -6.43 7.70 4.75
C ASP A 101 -6.65 8.81 5.80
N THR A 102 -5.80 8.88 6.81
CA THR A 102 -5.78 10.00 7.78
C THR A 102 -4.99 11.21 7.27
N LYS A 103 -4.08 10.99 6.31
CA LYS A 103 -3.19 12.01 5.73
C LYS A 103 -3.71 12.57 4.41
N VAL A 104 -4.54 11.81 3.68
CA VAL A 104 -5.03 12.18 2.35
C VAL A 104 -6.55 12.19 2.34
N ASN A 105 -7.14 13.26 1.80
CA ASN A 105 -8.57 13.26 1.55
C ASN A 105 -8.90 12.28 0.41
N LEU A 106 -9.63 11.21 0.75
CA LEU A 106 -10.00 10.15 -0.18
C LEU A 106 -11.46 10.29 -0.59
N GLU A 107 -11.68 10.44 -1.90
CA GLU A 107 -13.01 10.52 -2.48
C GLU A 107 -13.40 9.18 -3.12
N LYS A 108 -14.61 8.73 -2.83
CA LYS A 108 -15.15 7.50 -3.40
C LYS A 108 -15.45 7.70 -4.89
N THR A 109 -15.10 6.71 -5.71
CA THR A 109 -15.33 6.75 -7.16
C THR A 109 -15.94 5.46 -7.69
N ASN A 110 -16.63 5.57 -8.83
CA ASN A 110 -17.17 4.43 -9.58
C ASN A 110 -16.13 3.80 -10.52
N MET A 111 -14.91 4.35 -10.59
CA MET A 111 -13.83 3.79 -11.39
C MET A 111 -13.41 2.40 -10.87
N LYS A 112 -13.33 1.43 -11.77
CA LYS A 112 -12.83 0.09 -11.45
C LYS A 112 -11.31 0.07 -11.61
N PHE A 113 -10.59 -0.21 -10.53
CA PHE A 113 -9.14 -0.39 -10.57
C PHE A 113 -8.76 -1.86 -10.76
N LYS A 114 -7.75 -2.08 -11.59
CA LYS A 114 -7.00 -3.34 -11.66
C LYS A 114 -5.63 -3.05 -11.08
N PHE A 115 -5.32 -3.67 -9.95
CA PHE A 115 -3.98 -3.66 -9.39
C PHE A 115 -3.26 -4.93 -9.81
N GLU A 116 -1.95 -4.83 -9.86
CA GLU A 116 -1.05 -5.96 -10.02
C GLU A 116 -1.08 -6.87 -8.78
N GLN A 117 -0.81 -8.18 -8.98
CA GLN A 117 -0.82 -9.24 -7.95
C GLN A 117 0.50 -10.02 -7.97
#